data_AF-A0A8T4RFS5-F1
#
_entry.id   AF-A0A8T4RFS5-F1
#
_cell.length_a   1.000
_cell.length_b   1.000
_cell.length_c   1.000
_cell.angle_alpha   90.00
_cell.angle_beta   90.00
_cell.angle_gamma   90.00
#
_symmetry.space_group_name_H-M   'P 1'
#
loop_
_entity.id
_entity.type
_entity.pdbx_description
1 polymer ?
#
loop_
_entity_poly.entity_id
_entity_poly.type
_entity_poly.pdbx_seq_one_letter_code
_entity_poly.pdbx_strand_id
1 'polypeptide(L)'
;MKLKKGVVLCIALLFAHSVIAASNWQQTSIGTCATAASQCLVSNAFNPALDNIPNSYWDGLVNPSTGPKCIASGQFILDHYCDSGVWSSRTKQVALRLVALAQSASVPFSISCGRADLVLPHDELTNSGSAFALLGKSCSFASFNGVQFVENCANNVCVLKYGNAVALGMSVNSQINGPTSVLRVFNKPITLCTTGIDTDAEYASCGSDLWYDHRTQSVIYAPGVFRLPLTAQVPSLFLDEAYERVSSYVFANVHNPSLPQKNYSSFQAPDLSEVYYAQGASGSVFAFRQSKVTLLQTDYFGAYFATKLPADVCAKVFKRFDDRSQCEVQPNPNMFFVVASKSLGGNAGIVDAYPSLVGSLRVV
;
A
#
# COMPACT_ATOMS: atom_id res chain seq x y z
N MET A 1 -15.49 69.02 -17.14
CA MET A 1 -15.96 68.42 -18.41
C MET A 1 -14.75 68.09 -19.27
N LYS A 2 -14.67 66.84 -19.75
CA LYS A 2 -13.64 66.20 -20.62
C LYS A 2 -12.43 65.50 -19.95
N LEU A 3 -12.56 64.17 -19.91
CA LEU A 3 -11.52 63.14 -19.81
C LEU A 3 -10.46 63.28 -20.93
N LYS A 4 -9.22 62.87 -20.64
CA LYS A 4 -8.60 61.62 -21.17
C LYS A 4 -7.10 61.59 -20.85
N LYS A 5 -6.65 60.54 -20.14
CA LYS A 5 -5.42 59.77 -20.40
C LYS A 5 -5.58 58.43 -19.71
N GLY A 6 -5.80 57.39 -20.52
CA GLY A 6 -5.96 56.02 -20.06
C GLY A 6 -4.63 55.45 -19.61
N VAL A 7 -4.59 54.98 -18.36
CA VAL A 7 -3.56 54.06 -17.88
C VAL A 7 -4.12 52.66 -18.13
N VAL A 8 -3.54 51.96 -19.10
CA VAL A 8 -3.75 50.52 -19.27
C VAL A 8 -2.93 49.85 -18.17
N LEU A 9 -3.62 49.47 -17.09
CA LEU A 9 -3.04 48.64 -16.05
C LEU A 9 -3.06 47.20 -16.56
N CYS A 10 -1.93 46.74 -17.12
CA CYS A 10 -1.70 45.32 -17.34
C CYS A 10 -1.63 44.64 -15.97
N ILE A 11 -2.75 44.09 -15.51
CA ILE A 11 -2.76 43.12 -14.42
C ILE A 11 -2.17 41.84 -15.02
N ALA A 12 -0.85 41.69 -14.86
CA ALA A 12 -0.24 40.38 -14.97
C ALA A 12 -0.82 39.52 -13.83
N LEU A 13 -1.76 38.64 -14.19
CA LEU A 13 -2.16 37.52 -13.35
C LEU A 13 -0.93 36.64 -13.14
N LEU A 14 -0.14 36.95 -12.11
CA LEU A 14 0.79 36.02 -11.52
C LEU A 14 -0.06 34.90 -10.91
N PHE A 15 -0.30 33.85 -11.69
CA PHE A 15 -0.62 32.55 -11.12
C PHE A 15 0.57 32.15 -10.27
N ALA A 16 0.50 32.47 -8.98
CA ALA A 16 1.28 31.78 -7.97
C ALA A 16 0.86 30.31 -8.09
N HIS A 17 1.60 29.56 -8.89
CA HIS A 17 1.53 28.10 -8.87
C HIS A 17 2.00 27.74 -7.48
N SER A 18 1.05 27.53 -6.56
CA SER A 18 1.34 27.01 -5.23
C SER A 18 2.19 25.78 -5.44
N VAL A 19 3.48 25.90 -5.13
CA VAL A 19 4.41 24.78 -5.26
C VAL A 19 4.03 23.80 -4.17
N ILE A 20 3.35 22.73 -4.55
CA ILE A 20 2.92 21.70 -3.60
C ILE A 20 4.17 20.91 -3.22
N ALA A 21 4.55 21.00 -1.94
CA ALA A 21 5.62 20.18 -1.39
C ALA A 21 5.16 18.71 -1.39
N ALA A 22 6.04 17.83 -1.84
CA ALA A 22 5.85 16.39 -1.81
C ALA A 22 6.89 15.75 -0.87
N SER A 23 6.50 14.66 -0.22
CA SER A 23 7.42 13.80 0.53
C SER A 23 7.72 12.53 -0.26
N ASN A 24 8.87 11.91 0.00
CA ASN A 24 9.08 10.54 -0.45
C ASN A 24 8.27 9.55 0.40
N TRP A 25 8.15 8.30 -0.05
CA TRP A 25 7.32 7.28 0.63
C TRP A 25 7.74 7.01 2.08
N GLN A 26 8.99 7.32 2.44
CA GLN A 26 9.50 7.23 3.82
C GLN A 26 9.39 8.55 4.60
N GLN A 27 8.91 9.64 4.01
CA GLN A 27 8.88 10.98 4.62
C GLN A 27 10.24 11.45 5.17
N THR A 28 11.34 10.97 4.58
CA THR A 28 12.73 11.35 4.92
C THR A 28 13.25 12.46 4.02
N SER A 29 12.60 12.70 2.89
CA SER A 29 12.92 13.75 1.94
C SER A 29 11.67 14.56 1.61
N ILE A 30 11.80 15.88 1.62
CA ILE A 30 10.75 16.82 1.21
C ILE A 30 11.31 17.65 0.05
N GLY A 31 10.50 17.85 -0.98
CA GLY A 31 10.91 18.52 -2.19
C GLY A 31 9.73 18.81 -3.08
N THR A 32 10.02 19.04 -4.36
CA THR A 32 9.04 19.42 -5.37
C THR A 32 9.29 18.64 -6.64
N CYS A 33 8.20 18.25 -7.30
CA CYS A 33 8.20 17.65 -8.63
C CYS A 33 7.71 18.68 -9.66
N ALA A 34 8.12 18.50 -10.92
CA ALA A 34 7.72 19.41 -12.01
C ALA A 34 6.19 19.44 -12.17
N THR A 35 5.52 18.32 -11.94
CA THR A 35 4.06 18.18 -12.04
C THR A 35 3.50 17.51 -10.78
N ALA A 36 3.49 18.24 -9.66
CA ALA A 36 3.12 17.72 -8.34
C ALA A 36 1.76 16.99 -8.27
N ALA A 37 0.78 17.36 -9.10
CA ALA A 37 -0.53 16.68 -9.17
C ALA A 37 -0.48 15.28 -9.80
N SER A 38 0.66 14.86 -10.36
CA SER A 38 0.78 13.61 -11.10
C SER A 38 2.14 12.92 -10.93
N GLN A 39 3.02 13.46 -10.10
CA GLN A 39 4.35 12.92 -9.87
C GLN A 39 4.62 12.79 -8.38
N CYS A 40 5.32 11.71 -8.02
CA CYS A 40 5.69 11.42 -6.64
C CYS A 40 7.20 11.62 -6.45
N LEU A 41 7.58 12.26 -5.35
CA LEU A 41 8.98 12.55 -5.02
C LEU A 41 9.70 11.27 -4.58
N VAL A 42 10.78 10.91 -5.25
CA VAL A 42 11.65 9.79 -4.85
C VAL A 42 12.70 10.27 -3.84
N SER A 43 13.44 11.32 -4.20
CA SER A 43 14.44 11.95 -3.33
C SER A 43 14.74 13.35 -3.84
N ASN A 44 14.72 14.35 -2.95
CA ASN A 44 15.05 15.72 -3.34
C ASN A 44 16.54 15.92 -3.70
N ALA A 45 17.40 14.95 -3.36
CA ALA A 45 18.82 14.95 -3.74
C ALA A 45 19.07 14.38 -5.15
N PHE A 46 18.07 13.76 -5.77
CA PHE A 46 18.19 13.13 -7.08
C PHE A 46 18.00 14.12 -8.24
N ASN A 47 18.29 13.68 -9.46
CA ASN A 47 18.41 14.55 -10.62
C ASN A 47 17.07 14.68 -11.39
N PRO A 48 16.50 15.89 -11.51
CA PRO A 48 15.25 16.09 -12.26
C PRO A 48 15.38 15.81 -13.76
N ALA A 49 16.59 15.81 -14.32
CA ALA A 49 16.82 15.42 -15.72
C ALA A 49 16.54 13.93 -15.98
N LEU A 50 16.42 13.12 -14.92
CA LEU A 50 16.12 11.69 -14.98
C LEU A 50 14.71 11.38 -14.45
N ASP A 51 13.86 12.40 -14.29
CA ASP A 51 12.48 12.20 -13.85
C ASP A 51 11.75 11.22 -14.77
N ASN A 52 10.87 10.44 -14.16
CA ASN A 52 10.04 9.42 -14.81
C ASN A 52 10.84 8.25 -15.41
N ILE A 53 12.05 7.99 -14.92
CA ILE A 53 12.86 6.80 -15.24
C ILE A 53 13.06 5.96 -13.96
N PRO A 54 12.06 5.18 -13.50
CA PRO A 54 12.17 4.44 -12.23
C PRO A 54 13.36 3.49 -12.14
N ASN A 55 13.80 2.92 -13.27
CA ASN A 55 14.92 1.97 -13.31
C ASN A 55 16.26 2.59 -12.90
N SER A 56 16.44 3.92 -13.01
CA SER A 56 17.65 4.61 -12.55
C SER A 56 17.65 4.87 -11.04
N TYR A 57 16.63 4.43 -10.30
CA TYR A 57 16.61 4.52 -8.84
C TYR A 57 17.86 3.90 -8.19
N TRP A 58 18.26 2.72 -8.65
CA TRP A 58 19.44 1.99 -8.16
C TRP A 58 20.74 2.77 -8.42
N ASP A 59 20.81 3.47 -9.55
CA ASP A 59 21.92 4.36 -9.88
C ASP A 59 21.97 5.55 -8.91
N GLY A 60 20.81 6.13 -8.62
CA GLY A 60 20.62 7.18 -7.62
C GLY A 60 21.13 6.84 -6.23
N LEU A 61 20.95 5.59 -5.79
CA LEU A 61 21.45 5.12 -4.50
C LEU A 61 22.99 5.11 -4.42
N VAL A 62 23.68 4.93 -5.55
CA VAL A 62 25.14 4.98 -5.63
C VAL A 62 25.64 6.39 -5.87
N ASN A 63 25.01 7.11 -6.79
CA ASN A 63 25.30 8.49 -7.11
C ASN A 63 23.98 9.27 -7.30
N PRO A 64 23.66 10.21 -6.39
CA PRO A 64 22.42 10.98 -6.45
C PRO A 64 22.18 11.68 -7.79
N SER A 65 23.22 12.09 -8.53
CA SER A 65 23.05 12.75 -9.83
C SER A 65 22.55 11.81 -10.95
N THR A 66 22.50 10.51 -10.68
CA THR A 66 22.02 9.47 -11.61
C THR A 66 20.68 8.85 -11.21
N GLY A 67 20.03 9.32 -10.14
CA GLY A 67 18.68 8.88 -9.75
C GLY A 67 17.56 9.78 -10.28
N PRO A 68 16.33 9.29 -10.40
CA PRO A 68 15.16 10.09 -10.76
C PRO A 68 14.70 10.91 -9.56
N LYS A 69 14.56 12.25 -9.66
CA LYS A 69 14.01 13.04 -8.55
C LYS A 69 12.56 12.68 -8.27
N CYS A 70 11.78 12.52 -9.33
CA CYS A 70 10.37 12.18 -9.29
C CYS A 70 10.02 11.10 -10.31
N ILE A 71 8.95 10.36 -10.06
CA ILE A 71 8.34 9.43 -11.04
C ILE A 71 6.89 9.80 -11.30
N ALA A 72 6.38 9.45 -12.48
CA ALA A 72 5.03 9.78 -12.92
C ALA A 72 3.98 8.83 -12.32
N SER A 73 2.73 9.29 -12.28
CA SER A 73 1.57 8.46 -11.97
C SER A 73 1.55 7.22 -12.86
N GLY A 74 1.27 6.06 -12.28
CA GLY A 74 1.36 4.77 -12.97
C GLY A 74 2.73 4.09 -12.90
N GLN A 75 3.78 4.83 -12.55
CA GLN A 75 5.13 4.26 -12.36
C GLN A 75 5.35 3.83 -10.91
N PHE A 76 6.33 2.94 -10.71
CA PHE A 76 6.63 2.39 -9.40
C PHE A 76 8.12 2.07 -9.22
N ILE A 77 8.55 2.01 -7.96
CA ILE A 77 9.84 1.47 -7.52
C ILE A 77 9.54 0.42 -6.46
N LEU A 78 9.87 -0.86 -6.74
CA LEU A 78 9.42 -1.98 -5.92
C LEU A 78 7.91 -1.88 -5.68
N ASP A 79 7.41 -2.05 -4.46
CA ASP A 79 5.98 -1.94 -4.18
C ASP A 79 5.46 -0.49 -4.19
N HIS A 80 6.31 0.53 -4.14
CA HIS A 80 5.90 1.93 -4.05
C HIS A 80 5.39 2.43 -5.40
N TYR A 81 4.09 2.63 -5.50
CA TYR A 81 3.38 3.04 -6.70
C TYR A 81 2.99 4.51 -6.61
N CYS A 82 3.25 5.28 -7.67
CA CYS A 82 2.79 6.65 -7.74
C CYS A 82 1.35 6.70 -8.26
N ASP A 83 0.44 7.16 -7.41
CA ASP A 83 -0.98 7.30 -7.73
C ASP A 83 -1.37 8.79 -7.70
N SER A 84 -1.37 9.42 -8.86
CA SER A 84 -1.81 10.81 -9.03
C SER A 84 -1.10 11.80 -8.08
N GLY A 85 0.22 11.66 -7.96
CA GLY A 85 1.06 12.51 -7.10
C GLY A 85 1.09 12.09 -5.62
N VAL A 86 0.38 11.03 -5.25
CA VAL A 86 0.36 10.46 -3.89
C VAL A 86 1.03 9.09 -3.90
N TRP A 87 1.89 8.83 -2.92
CA TRP A 87 2.48 7.51 -2.74
C TRP A 87 1.41 6.50 -2.31
N SER A 88 1.42 5.37 -2.99
CA SER A 88 0.52 4.23 -2.81
C SER A 88 1.37 2.95 -2.95
N SER A 89 0.74 1.78 -2.98
CA SER A 89 1.42 0.52 -3.26
C SER A 89 0.79 -0.27 -4.40
N ARG A 90 1.60 -1.07 -5.08
CA ARG A 90 1.07 -2.05 -6.04
C ARG A 90 0.27 -3.13 -5.32
N THR A 91 0.65 -3.47 -4.09
CA THR A 91 -0.16 -4.31 -3.19
C THR A 91 -1.56 -3.74 -2.95
N LYS A 92 -1.72 -2.43 -2.72
CA LYS A 92 -3.04 -1.79 -2.63
C LYS A 92 -3.85 -2.02 -3.90
N GLN A 93 -3.26 -1.85 -5.09
CA GLN A 93 -3.95 -2.07 -6.36
C GLN A 93 -4.45 -3.53 -6.50
N VAL A 94 -3.63 -4.50 -6.08
CA VAL A 94 -4.03 -5.92 -6.01
C VAL A 94 -5.17 -6.12 -4.99
N ALA A 95 -5.08 -5.51 -3.82
CA ALA A 95 -6.10 -5.61 -2.78
C ALA A 95 -7.46 -5.10 -3.26
N LEU A 96 -7.47 -3.95 -3.95
CA LEU A 96 -8.68 -3.36 -4.54
C LEU A 96 -9.34 -4.33 -5.53
N ARG A 97 -8.55 -4.99 -6.37
CA ARG A 97 -9.02 -5.98 -7.35
C ARG A 97 -9.64 -7.21 -6.70
N LEU A 98 -8.98 -7.74 -5.67
CA LEU A 98 -9.49 -8.89 -4.91
C LEU A 98 -10.79 -8.54 -4.17
N VAL A 99 -10.88 -7.38 -3.54
CA VAL A 99 -12.12 -6.98 -2.86
C VAL A 99 -13.28 -6.82 -3.85
N ALA A 100 -13.03 -6.27 -5.03
CA ALA A 100 -14.07 -6.18 -6.07
C ALA A 100 -14.63 -7.54 -6.47
N LEU A 101 -13.79 -8.59 -6.48
CA LEU A 101 -14.25 -9.96 -6.73
C LEU A 101 -15.27 -10.40 -5.67
N ALA A 102 -14.95 -10.24 -4.38
CA ALA A 102 -15.86 -10.58 -3.29
C ALA A 102 -17.16 -9.75 -3.33
N GLN A 103 -17.06 -8.45 -3.60
CA GLN A 103 -18.22 -7.56 -3.73
C GLN A 103 -19.12 -7.98 -4.89
N SER A 104 -18.55 -8.35 -6.05
CA SER A 104 -19.31 -8.84 -7.20
C SER A 104 -20.07 -10.14 -6.89
N ALA A 105 -19.53 -10.97 -6.00
CA ALA A 105 -20.17 -12.18 -5.52
C ALA A 105 -21.22 -11.92 -4.42
N SER A 106 -21.29 -10.71 -3.86
CA SER A 106 -22.22 -10.32 -2.78
C SER A 106 -22.16 -11.25 -1.56
N VAL A 107 -20.95 -11.69 -1.18
CA VAL A 107 -20.71 -12.57 -0.02
C VAL A 107 -19.86 -11.88 1.05
N PRO A 108 -19.98 -12.28 2.32
CA PRO A 108 -19.02 -11.90 3.35
C PRO A 108 -17.60 -12.27 2.94
N PHE A 109 -16.63 -11.44 3.34
CA PHE A 109 -15.24 -11.66 2.98
C PHE A 109 -14.27 -11.07 4.00
N SER A 110 -13.03 -11.55 3.93
CA SER A 110 -11.88 -10.92 4.55
C SER A 110 -10.71 -10.91 3.57
N ILE A 111 -9.94 -9.83 3.60
CA ILE A 111 -8.68 -9.69 2.88
C ILE A 111 -7.58 -9.34 3.88
N SER A 112 -6.43 -10.01 3.73
CA SER A 112 -5.23 -9.72 4.50
C SER A 112 -4.07 -9.59 3.53
N CYS A 113 -3.41 -8.43 3.54
CA CYS A 113 -2.24 -8.11 2.75
C CYS A 113 -1.05 -7.85 3.67
N GLY A 114 0.11 -8.38 3.32
CA GLY A 114 1.35 -8.20 4.07
C GLY A 114 2.43 -9.15 3.59
N ARG A 115 3.52 -9.27 4.37
CA ARG A 115 4.60 -10.20 4.03
C ARG A 115 4.09 -11.64 4.01
N ALA A 116 4.64 -12.47 3.14
CA ALA A 116 4.17 -13.84 2.93
C ALA A 116 4.19 -14.70 4.20
N ASP A 117 5.20 -14.55 5.08
CA ASP A 117 5.28 -15.23 6.39
C ASP A 117 4.14 -14.89 7.34
N LEU A 118 3.50 -13.74 7.13
CA LEU A 118 2.49 -13.21 8.04
C LEU A 118 1.07 -13.54 7.59
N VAL A 119 0.85 -13.72 6.28
CA VAL A 119 -0.49 -13.87 5.71
C VAL A 119 -0.78 -15.30 5.26
N LEU A 120 0.22 -16.05 4.80
CA LEU A 120 0.08 -17.43 4.34
C LEU A 120 0.32 -18.44 5.48
N PRO A 121 -0.31 -19.62 5.43
CA PRO A 121 0.06 -20.72 6.32
C PRO A 121 1.50 -21.19 6.05
N HIS A 122 2.26 -21.49 7.11
CA HIS A 122 3.67 -21.89 7.00
C HIS A 122 3.92 -23.19 6.21
N ASP A 123 2.90 -24.06 6.10
CA ASP A 123 3.04 -25.43 5.60
C ASP A 123 2.44 -25.68 4.19
N GLU A 124 2.13 -24.62 3.42
CA GLU A 124 1.64 -24.82 2.04
C GLU A 124 2.78 -25.28 1.12
N LEU A 125 2.87 -26.60 0.93
CA LEU A 125 3.80 -27.26 0.01
C LEU A 125 3.27 -27.18 -1.43
N THR A 126 4.10 -26.65 -2.31
CA THR A 126 3.95 -26.71 -3.77
C THR A 126 4.85 -27.80 -4.34
N ASN A 127 4.66 -28.21 -5.59
CA ASN A 127 5.56 -29.12 -6.29
C ASN A 127 6.98 -28.52 -6.45
N SER A 128 7.13 -27.22 -6.24
CA SER A 128 8.40 -26.48 -6.32
C SER A 128 8.99 -26.09 -4.95
N GLY A 129 8.48 -26.64 -3.85
CA GLY A 129 8.86 -26.31 -2.46
C GLY A 129 7.75 -25.59 -1.70
N SER A 130 8.02 -25.05 -0.50
CA SER A 130 7.00 -24.28 0.21
C SER A 130 6.70 -22.96 -0.51
N ALA A 131 5.42 -22.56 -0.55
CA ALA A 131 4.99 -21.28 -1.11
C ALA A 131 5.74 -20.12 -0.44
N PHE A 132 5.94 -20.22 0.87
CA PHE A 132 6.75 -19.30 1.66
C PHE A 132 8.18 -19.15 1.13
N ALA A 133 8.90 -20.25 0.91
CA ALA A 133 10.28 -20.19 0.42
C ALA A 133 10.37 -19.62 -1.00
N LEU A 134 9.36 -19.86 -1.84
CA LEU A 134 9.31 -19.32 -3.20
C LEU A 134 9.04 -17.81 -3.21
N LEU A 135 8.17 -17.33 -2.33
CA LEU A 135 7.84 -15.91 -2.19
C LEU A 135 8.91 -15.12 -1.45
N GLY A 136 9.68 -15.77 -0.57
CA GLY A 136 10.84 -15.21 0.11
C GLY A 136 12.11 -15.13 -0.75
N LYS A 137 12.05 -15.44 -2.05
CA LYS A 137 13.21 -15.33 -2.95
C LYS A 137 13.59 -13.87 -3.16
N SER A 138 14.90 -13.62 -3.19
CA SER A 138 15.45 -12.32 -3.53
C SER A 138 15.89 -12.23 -4.99
N CYS A 139 15.76 -11.04 -5.55
CA CYS A 139 16.12 -10.65 -6.90
C CYS A 139 17.18 -9.55 -6.84
N SER A 140 18.11 -9.58 -7.79
CA SER A 140 19.20 -8.60 -7.89
C SER A 140 18.82 -7.47 -8.85
N PHE A 141 19.09 -6.25 -8.42
CA PHE A 141 18.91 -5.02 -9.20
C PHE A 141 20.27 -4.35 -9.33
N ALA A 142 20.74 -4.17 -10.56
CA ALA A 142 22.07 -3.65 -10.83
C ALA A 142 22.00 -2.15 -11.12
N SER A 143 22.91 -1.38 -10.53
CA SER A 143 23.23 -0.04 -11.02
C SER A 143 24.16 -0.07 -12.24
N PHE A 144 24.34 1.07 -12.91
CA PHE A 144 25.19 1.25 -14.10
C PHE A 144 26.66 0.91 -13.87
N ASN A 145 27.15 1.01 -12.62
CA ASN A 145 28.52 0.65 -12.24
C ASN A 145 28.63 -0.79 -11.66
N GLY A 146 27.56 -1.59 -11.79
CA GLY A 146 27.54 -3.00 -11.41
C GLY A 146 27.29 -3.28 -9.93
N VAL A 147 27.03 -2.26 -9.10
CA VAL A 147 26.62 -2.48 -7.70
C VAL A 147 25.27 -3.18 -7.69
N GLN A 148 25.20 -4.29 -6.96
CA GLN A 148 23.99 -5.10 -6.85
C GLN A 148 23.23 -4.75 -5.58
N PHE A 149 21.96 -4.43 -5.75
CA PHE A 149 20.98 -4.32 -4.69
C PHE A 149 20.14 -5.59 -4.67
N VAL A 150 19.78 -6.08 -3.49
CA VAL A 150 19.04 -7.33 -3.32
C VAL A 150 17.73 -7.00 -2.64
N GLU A 151 16.63 -7.27 -3.32
CA GLU A 151 15.27 -7.06 -2.82
C GLU A 151 14.43 -8.31 -3.04
N ASN A 152 13.24 -8.36 -2.46
CA ASN A 152 12.34 -9.50 -2.70
C ASN A 152 11.88 -9.54 -4.16
N CYS A 153 11.77 -10.73 -4.75
CA CYS A 153 11.24 -10.91 -6.09
C CYS A 153 9.73 -10.67 -6.17
N ALA A 154 9.02 -10.86 -5.05
CA ALA A 154 7.61 -10.53 -4.89
C ALA A 154 7.47 -9.54 -3.73
N ASN A 155 6.53 -8.61 -3.84
CA ASN A 155 6.20 -7.71 -2.74
C ASN A 155 5.23 -8.41 -1.77
N ASN A 156 4.45 -7.63 -1.03
CA ASN A 156 3.44 -8.18 -0.14
C ASN A 156 2.38 -9.00 -0.91
N VAL A 157 1.84 -10.00 -0.22
CA VAL A 157 0.82 -10.91 -0.73
C VAL A 157 -0.50 -10.55 -0.09
N CYS A 158 -1.55 -10.51 -0.90
CA CYS A 158 -2.92 -10.38 -0.45
C CYS A 158 -3.64 -11.73 -0.55
N VAL A 159 -4.31 -12.13 0.53
CA VAL A 159 -5.17 -13.32 0.60
C VAL A 159 -6.59 -12.86 0.86
N LEU A 160 -7.49 -13.16 -0.08
CA LEU A 160 -8.92 -12.93 0.02
C LEU A 160 -9.63 -14.25 0.33
N LYS A 161 -10.42 -14.28 1.39
CA LYS A 161 -11.40 -15.33 1.69
C LYS A 161 -12.79 -14.76 1.46
N TYR A 162 -13.59 -15.38 0.61
CA TYR A 162 -14.92 -14.88 0.25
C TYR A 162 -15.86 -16.08 -0.01
N GLY A 163 -16.94 -16.18 0.77
CA GLY A 163 -17.73 -17.42 0.83
C GLY A 163 -16.83 -18.63 1.14
N ASN A 164 -16.89 -19.67 0.30
CA ASN A 164 -16.03 -20.87 0.40
C ASN A 164 -14.79 -20.81 -0.51
N ALA A 165 -14.51 -19.67 -1.13
CA ALA A 165 -13.42 -19.50 -2.08
C ALA A 165 -12.26 -18.70 -1.47
N VAL A 166 -11.07 -18.94 -2.03
CA VAL A 166 -9.86 -18.20 -1.70
C VAL A 166 -9.24 -17.70 -2.99
N ALA A 167 -8.86 -16.42 -3.00
CA ALA A 167 -8.07 -15.82 -4.06
C ALA A 167 -6.81 -15.20 -3.45
N LEU A 168 -5.73 -15.20 -4.23
CA LEU A 168 -4.45 -14.63 -3.86
C LEU A 168 -4.03 -13.61 -4.90
N GLY A 169 -3.25 -12.63 -4.51
CA GLY A 169 -2.61 -11.73 -5.46
C GLY A 169 -1.38 -11.08 -4.86
N MET A 170 -0.50 -10.61 -5.74
CA MET A 170 0.71 -9.89 -5.36
C MET A 170 1.29 -9.13 -6.55
N SER A 171 2.10 -8.11 -6.28
CA SER A 171 2.97 -7.50 -7.28
C SER A 171 4.34 -8.18 -7.26
N VAL A 172 5.00 -8.23 -8.43
CA VAL A 172 6.32 -8.84 -8.59
C VAL A 172 7.36 -7.82 -9.05
N ASN A 173 8.60 -8.01 -8.60
CA ASN A 173 9.77 -7.23 -8.98
C ASN A 173 10.64 -7.99 -10.00
N SER A 174 10.22 -9.19 -10.40
CA SER A 174 10.88 -10.03 -11.38
C SER A 174 10.00 -10.27 -12.60
N GLN A 175 10.63 -10.70 -13.69
CA GLN A 175 9.90 -11.10 -14.90
C GLN A 175 8.96 -12.28 -14.59
N ILE A 176 7.70 -12.16 -15.01
CA ILE A 176 6.67 -13.19 -14.76
C ILE A 176 7.02 -14.54 -15.37
N ASN A 177 7.83 -14.58 -16.43
CA ASN A 177 8.32 -15.78 -17.11
C ASN A 177 9.80 -16.09 -16.85
N GLY A 178 10.42 -15.43 -15.87
CA GLY A 178 11.84 -15.61 -15.55
C GLY A 178 12.14 -16.81 -14.64
N PRO A 179 13.43 -17.05 -14.31
CA PRO A 179 13.85 -18.13 -13.41
C PRO A 179 13.25 -18.03 -11.99
N THR A 180 13.03 -16.81 -11.51
CA THR A 180 12.39 -16.50 -10.22
C THR A 180 10.89 -16.24 -10.34
N SER A 181 10.26 -16.70 -11.42
CA SER A 181 8.83 -16.55 -11.67
C SER A 181 7.97 -17.03 -10.50
N VAL A 182 7.02 -16.18 -10.11
CA VAL A 182 6.03 -16.47 -9.07
C VAL A 182 5.00 -17.53 -9.52
N LEU A 183 4.92 -17.85 -10.82
CA LEU A 183 4.02 -18.89 -11.34
C LEU A 183 4.28 -20.27 -10.71
N ARG A 184 5.51 -20.50 -10.23
CA ARG A 184 5.88 -21.72 -9.51
C ARG A 184 5.14 -21.88 -8.19
N VAL A 185 4.76 -20.77 -7.53
CA VAL A 185 3.95 -20.79 -6.30
C VAL A 185 2.59 -21.45 -6.56
N PHE A 186 2.06 -21.27 -7.77
CA PHE A 186 0.77 -21.81 -8.19
C PHE A 186 0.88 -23.15 -8.93
N ASN A 187 2.05 -23.81 -8.91
CA ASN A 187 2.33 -25.01 -9.70
C ASN A 187 2.06 -24.84 -11.21
N LYS A 188 2.30 -23.64 -11.76
CA LYS A 188 2.10 -23.33 -13.18
C LYS A 188 3.43 -23.24 -13.93
N PRO A 189 3.45 -23.57 -15.24
CA PRO A 189 4.64 -23.39 -16.06
C PRO A 189 4.98 -21.90 -16.18
N ILE A 190 6.27 -21.57 -16.19
CA ILE A 190 6.74 -20.16 -16.27
C ILE A 190 6.32 -19.46 -17.57
N THR A 191 5.93 -20.20 -18.60
CA THR A 191 5.46 -19.68 -19.89
C THR A 191 3.97 -19.36 -19.90
N LEU A 192 3.22 -19.67 -18.83
CA LEU A 192 1.76 -19.56 -18.83
C LEU A 192 1.27 -18.14 -19.11
N CYS A 193 1.92 -17.13 -18.52
CA CYS A 193 1.52 -15.73 -18.66
C CYS A 193 2.25 -14.97 -19.78
N THR A 194 2.96 -15.64 -20.69
CA THR A 194 3.71 -14.93 -21.73
C THR A 194 2.80 -14.06 -22.61
N THR A 195 1.59 -14.52 -22.91
CA THR A 195 0.59 -13.74 -23.67
C THR A 195 0.11 -12.48 -22.95
N GLY A 196 0.16 -12.46 -21.61
CA GLY A 196 -0.20 -11.29 -20.81
C GLY A 196 0.89 -10.22 -20.75
N ILE A 197 2.09 -10.51 -21.25
CA ILE A 197 3.22 -9.55 -21.31
C ILE A 197 2.99 -8.53 -22.43
N ASP A 198 2.37 -8.96 -23.53
CA ASP A 198 2.23 -8.15 -24.75
C ASP A 198 0.92 -7.32 -24.79
N THR A 199 0.19 -7.26 -23.68
CA THR A 199 -1.11 -6.57 -23.60
C THR A 199 -1.10 -5.47 -22.54
N ASP A 200 -1.60 -4.29 -22.90
CA ASP A 200 -1.94 -3.23 -21.94
C ASP A 200 -3.30 -3.47 -21.26
N ALA A 201 -3.91 -4.64 -21.50
CA ALA A 201 -5.14 -5.03 -20.85
C ALA A 201 -4.90 -5.20 -19.35
N GLU A 202 -5.83 -4.66 -18.56
CA GLU A 202 -5.80 -4.84 -17.13
C GLU A 202 -6.12 -6.27 -16.73
N TYR A 203 -5.16 -6.94 -16.09
CA TYR A 203 -5.24 -8.34 -15.68
C TYR A 203 -5.70 -9.27 -16.80
N ALA A 204 -4.87 -9.38 -17.84
CA ALA A 204 -5.06 -10.35 -18.90
C ALA A 204 -5.07 -11.78 -18.35
N SER A 205 -6.02 -12.60 -18.79
CA SER A 205 -6.07 -14.01 -18.41
C SER A 205 -4.85 -14.75 -18.96
N CYS A 206 -4.17 -15.50 -18.10
CA CYS A 206 -3.13 -16.44 -18.46
C CYS A 206 -3.66 -17.88 -18.57
N GLY A 207 -4.96 -18.10 -18.38
CA GLY A 207 -5.56 -19.43 -18.24
C GLY A 207 -6.86 -19.42 -17.44
N SER A 208 -7.19 -20.54 -16.81
CA SER A 208 -8.48 -20.73 -16.13
C SER A 208 -8.59 -20.07 -14.75
N ASP A 209 -7.47 -19.75 -14.12
CA ASP A 209 -7.41 -19.40 -12.69
C ASP A 209 -6.38 -18.32 -12.36
N LEU A 210 -5.73 -17.73 -13.37
CA LEU A 210 -4.61 -16.84 -13.18
C LEU A 210 -4.64 -15.67 -14.18
N TRP A 211 -4.41 -14.46 -13.67
CA TRP A 211 -4.42 -13.22 -14.44
C TRP A 211 -3.17 -12.40 -14.14
N TYR A 212 -2.67 -11.68 -15.14
CA TYR A 212 -1.46 -10.86 -15.04
C TYR A 212 -1.71 -9.47 -15.61
N ASP A 213 -1.34 -8.43 -14.87
CA ASP A 213 -1.28 -7.05 -15.36
C ASP A 213 0.17 -6.66 -15.59
N HIS A 214 0.54 -6.47 -16.86
CA HIS A 214 1.89 -6.07 -17.26
C HIS A 214 2.27 -4.68 -16.72
N ARG A 215 1.32 -3.75 -16.66
CA ARG A 215 1.55 -2.34 -16.32
C ARG A 215 1.95 -2.16 -14.87
N THR A 216 1.37 -2.96 -13.98
CA THR A 216 1.71 -2.98 -12.55
C THR A 216 2.60 -4.16 -12.18
N GLN A 217 2.94 -5.02 -13.14
CA GLN A 217 3.64 -6.29 -12.91
C GLN A 217 3.05 -7.04 -11.72
N SER A 218 1.77 -7.36 -11.81
CA SER A 218 1.03 -8.00 -10.71
C SER A 218 0.23 -9.20 -11.19
N VAL A 219 0.02 -10.14 -10.28
CA VAL A 219 -0.66 -11.41 -10.54
C VAL A 219 -1.82 -11.59 -9.58
N ILE A 220 -2.92 -12.13 -10.11
CA ILE A 220 -4.04 -12.63 -9.32
C ILE A 220 -4.23 -14.10 -9.65
N TYR A 221 -4.35 -14.92 -8.61
CA TYR A 221 -4.74 -16.31 -8.68
C TYR A 221 -6.10 -16.48 -7.99
N ALA A 222 -7.11 -16.87 -8.75
CA ALA A 222 -8.49 -17.01 -8.29
C ALA A 222 -9.17 -18.21 -8.97
N PRO A 223 -8.98 -19.43 -8.43
CA PRO A 223 -9.59 -20.64 -8.98
C PRO A 223 -11.11 -20.55 -9.07
N GLY A 224 -11.68 -21.02 -10.18
CA GLY A 224 -13.13 -21.02 -10.41
C GLY A 224 -13.71 -19.65 -10.78
N VAL A 225 -12.88 -18.61 -10.90
CA VAL A 225 -13.29 -17.30 -11.40
C VAL A 225 -13.10 -17.27 -12.92
N PHE A 226 -14.17 -17.01 -13.68
CA PHE A 226 -14.08 -16.95 -15.14
C PHE A 226 -13.66 -15.57 -15.65
N ARG A 227 -13.94 -14.52 -14.88
CA ARG A 227 -13.66 -13.13 -15.25
C ARG A 227 -13.44 -12.29 -14.00
N LEU A 228 -12.37 -11.52 -13.97
CA LEU A 228 -12.17 -10.50 -12.93
C LEU A 228 -13.06 -9.28 -13.20
N PRO A 229 -13.61 -8.63 -12.15
CA PRO A 229 -14.33 -7.37 -12.29
C PRO A 229 -13.48 -6.29 -12.95
N LEU A 230 -14.10 -5.46 -13.79
CA LEU A 230 -13.41 -4.36 -14.45
C LEU A 230 -13.04 -3.26 -13.46
N THR A 231 -12.00 -2.49 -13.78
CA THR A 231 -11.51 -1.36 -12.98
C THR A 231 -12.52 -0.30 -12.66
N ALA A 232 -13.33 0.05 -13.65
CA ALA A 232 -14.41 1.01 -13.47
C ALA A 232 -15.48 0.54 -12.47
N GLN A 233 -15.51 -0.75 -12.11
CA GLN A 233 -16.46 -1.34 -11.17
C GLN A 233 -15.85 -1.55 -9.78
N VAL A 234 -14.54 -1.31 -9.61
CA VAL A 234 -13.88 -1.39 -8.32
C VAL A 234 -14.06 -0.06 -7.62
N PRO A 235 -14.61 -0.01 -6.40
CA PRO A 235 -14.65 1.22 -5.63
C PRO A 235 -13.20 1.60 -5.35
N SER A 236 -12.64 2.50 -6.17
CA SER A 236 -11.23 2.91 -6.09
C SER A 236 -10.87 3.54 -4.75
N LEU A 237 -11.88 3.85 -3.93
CA LEU A 237 -11.74 4.63 -2.71
C LEU A 237 -11.98 3.84 -1.42
N PHE A 238 -12.41 2.57 -1.40
CA PHE A 238 -12.86 2.00 -0.12
C PHE A 238 -11.73 1.91 0.92
N LEU A 239 -10.49 1.59 0.50
CA LEU A 239 -9.34 1.58 1.40
C LEU A 239 -8.93 3.00 1.81
N ASP A 240 -9.05 3.96 0.90
CA ASP A 240 -8.75 5.37 1.18
C ASP A 240 -9.79 5.96 2.14
N GLU A 241 -11.07 5.76 1.91
CA GLU A 241 -12.17 6.12 2.80
C GLU A 241 -12.03 5.45 4.18
N ALA A 242 -11.62 4.17 4.20
CA ALA A 242 -11.37 3.45 5.43
C ALA A 242 -10.20 4.06 6.21
N TYR A 243 -9.11 4.40 5.52
CA TYR A 243 -7.98 5.12 6.11
C TYR A 243 -8.40 6.52 6.60
N GLU A 244 -9.13 7.29 5.80
CA GLU A 244 -9.57 8.64 6.13
C GLU A 244 -10.44 8.68 7.39
N ARG A 245 -11.24 7.65 7.64
CA ARG A 245 -11.97 7.50 8.92
C ARG A 245 -11.02 7.39 10.11
N VAL A 246 -9.96 6.59 9.99
CA VAL A 246 -8.95 6.44 11.05
C VAL A 246 -8.14 7.73 11.19
N SER A 247 -7.69 8.34 10.10
CA SER A 247 -6.98 9.62 10.08
C SER A 247 -7.78 10.73 10.75
N SER A 248 -9.05 10.88 10.39
CA SER A 248 -9.97 11.84 11.00
C SER A 248 -10.12 11.60 12.51
N TYR A 249 -10.23 10.33 12.93
CA TYR A 249 -10.24 9.96 14.35
C TYR A 249 -8.96 10.42 15.06
N VAL A 250 -7.79 10.12 14.50
CA VAL A 250 -6.47 10.47 15.06
C VAL A 250 -6.38 11.97 15.28
N PHE A 251 -6.60 12.77 14.23
CA PHE A 251 -6.39 14.21 14.32
C PHE A 251 -7.45 14.94 15.14
N ALA A 252 -8.68 14.38 15.24
CA ALA A 252 -9.73 14.98 16.06
C ALA A 252 -9.66 14.59 17.56
N ASN A 253 -9.17 13.40 17.90
CA ASN A 253 -9.33 12.85 19.26
C ASN A 253 -8.03 12.43 19.94
N VAL A 254 -6.96 12.17 19.19
CA VAL A 254 -5.73 11.57 19.71
C VAL A 254 -4.54 12.50 19.60
N HIS A 255 -4.35 13.12 18.43
CA HIS A 255 -3.20 13.91 18.08
C HIS A 255 -3.03 15.09 19.06
N ASN A 256 -1.88 15.14 19.73
CA ASN A 256 -1.47 16.27 20.53
C ASN A 256 0.05 16.48 20.36
N PRO A 257 0.49 17.50 19.60
CA PRO A 257 1.90 17.70 19.28
C PRO A 257 2.74 18.10 20.50
N SER A 258 2.11 18.60 21.57
CA SER A 258 2.76 18.95 22.83
C SER A 258 3.11 17.72 23.69
N LEU A 259 2.57 16.54 23.35
CA LEU A 259 2.80 15.29 24.07
C LEU A 259 3.47 14.29 23.12
N PRO A 260 4.77 13.96 23.30
CA PRO A 260 5.49 13.09 22.38
C PRO A 260 4.79 11.76 22.07
N GLN A 261 4.20 11.12 23.08
CA GLN A 261 3.45 9.86 22.96
C GLN A 261 2.10 9.98 22.23
N LYS A 262 1.62 11.20 21.99
CA LYS A 262 0.40 11.50 21.21
C LYS A 262 0.71 12.35 19.97
N ASN A 263 1.98 12.52 19.62
CA ASN A 263 2.35 13.26 18.43
C ASN A 263 2.25 12.36 17.18
N TYR A 264 1.13 12.51 16.48
CA TYR A 264 0.84 11.82 15.22
C TYR A 264 1.06 12.71 13.98
N SER A 265 1.94 13.72 14.04
CA SER A 265 2.17 14.63 12.88
C SER A 265 2.61 13.93 11.60
N SER A 266 3.21 12.76 11.72
CA SER A 266 3.67 11.92 10.61
C SER A 266 2.69 10.81 10.22
N PHE A 267 1.50 10.79 10.83
CA PHE A 267 0.36 9.98 10.41
C PHE A 267 -0.22 10.56 9.10
N GLN A 268 0.49 10.32 8.00
CA GLN A 268 0.09 10.72 6.64
C GLN A 268 -0.46 9.50 5.90
N ALA A 269 -1.07 9.76 4.73
CA ALA A 269 -1.62 8.71 3.87
C ALA A 269 -0.59 7.58 3.66
N PRO A 270 -0.88 6.35 4.12
CA PRO A 270 0.01 5.22 3.98
C PRO A 270 -0.03 4.68 2.55
N ASP A 271 1.00 3.92 2.19
CA ASP A 271 1.02 3.20 0.91
C ASP A 271 -0.01 2.04 0.87
N LEU A 272 -0.57 1.68 2.03
CA LEU A 272 -1.54 0.60 2.23
C LEU A 272 -1.04 -0.77 1.75
N SER A 273 0.27 -1.01 1.90
CA SER A 273 0.90 -2.30 1.59
C SER A 273 0.63 -3.39 2.64
N GLU A 274 0.31 -3.01 3.89
CA GLU A 274 -0.11 -3.92 4.96
C GLU A 274 -1.52 -3.54 5.44
N VAL A 275 -2.52 -4.33 5.03
CA VAL A 275 -3.95 -4.03 5.21
C VAL A 275 -4.73 -5.29 5.57
N TYR A 276 -5.69 -5.12 6.46
CA TYR A 276 -6.75 -6.07 6.75
C TYR A 276 -8.09 -5.39 6.57
N TYR A 277 -8.99 -6.05 5.85
CA TYR A 277 -10.37 -5.61 5.77
C TYR A 277 -11.29 -6.83 5.79
N ALA A 278 -12.32 -6.77 6.63
CA ALA A 278 -13.34 -7.80 6.70
C ALA A 278 -14.72 -7.16 6.68
N GLN A 279 -15.64 -7.77 5.93
CA GLN A 279 -17.02 -7.33 5.81
C GLN A 279 -17.95 -8.52 5.99
N GLY A 280 -18.89 -8.40 6.92
CA GLY A 280 -19.92 -9.39 7.18
C GLY A 280 -21.28 -8.74 7.48
N ALA A 281 -22.26 -9.56 7.83
CA ALA A 281 -23.62 -9.08 8.11
C ALA A 281 -23.70 -8.13 9.33
N SER A 282 -22.81 -8.32 10.31
CA SER A 282 -22.79 -7.58 11.58
C SER A 282 -21.91 -6.32 11.57
N GLY A 283 -21.30 -5.98 10.43
CA GLY A 283 -20.43 -4.83 10.27
C GLY A 283 -19.13 -5.14 9.53
N SER A 284 -18.17 -4.22 9.64
CA SER A 284 -16.85 -4.36 9.01
C SER A 284 -15.72 -4.02 9.98
N VAL A 285 -14.54 -4.55 9.69
CA VAL A 285 -13.30 -4.23 10.39
C VAL A 285 -12.27 -3.81 9.35
N PHE A 286 -11.57 -2.71 9.62
CA PHE A 286 -10.43 -2.27 8.84
C PHE A 286 -9.24 -2.08 9.77
N ALA A 287 -8.07 -2.54 9.34
CA ALA A 287 -6.83 -2.27 10.04
C ALA A 287 -5.69 -2.15 9.04
N PHE A 288 -4.72 -1.28 9.31
CA PHE A 288 -3.52 -1.14 8.50
C PHE A 288 -2.30 -0.96 9.38
N ARG A 289 -1.14 -1.23 8.79
CA ARG A 289 0.17 -0.94 9.36
C ARG A 289 1.01 -0.20 8.33
N GLN A 290 1.77 0.78 8.78
CA GLN A 290 2.79 1.44 7.98
C GLN A 290 4.09 1.36 8.75
N SER A 291 5.18 0.97 8.09
CA SER A 291 6.47 0.77 8.74
C SER A 291 7.52 1.77 8.26
N LYS A 292 8.46 2.10 9.15
CA LYS A 292 9.67 2.88 8.87
C LYS A 292 9.39 4.21 8.18
N VAL A 293 8.32 4.89 8.59
CA VAL A 293 8.02 6.24 8.15
C VAL A 293 8.74 7.25 9.03
N THR A 294 9.21 8.33 8.41
CA THR A 294 10.11 9.37 8.95
C THR A 294 11.56 8.94 9.17
N LEU A 295 12.41 9.94 9.46
CA LEU A 295 13.80 9.74 9.86
C LEU A 295 13.96 8.92 11.15
N LEU A 296 12.94 8.90 12.02
CA LEU A 296 12.95 8.13 13.27
C LEU A 296 12.50 6.68 13.09
N GLN A 297 12.22 6.27 11.83
CA GLN A 297 11.67 4.96 11.48
C GLN A 297 10.48 4.59 12.37
N THR A 298 9.52 5.49 12.42
CA THR A 298 8.27 5.28 13.13
C THR A 298 7.39 4.32 12.36
N ASP A 299 6.79 3.36 13.06
CA ASP A 299 5.74 2.50 12.56
C ASP A 299 4.40 3.00 13.12
N TYR A 300 3.34 2.95 12.32
CA TYR A 300 1.97 3.25 12.72
C TYR A 300 1.07 2.04 12.55
N PHE A 301 0.11 1.93 13.46
CA PHE A 301 -1.03 1.03 13.37
C PHE A 301 -2.30 1.85 13.53
N GLY A 302 -3.30 1.53 12.73
CA GLY A 302 -4.63 2.09 12.88
C GLY A 302 -5.69 1.07 12.51
N ALA A 303 -6.78 1.05 13.27
CA ALA A 303 -7.93 0.21 12.99
C ALA A 303 -9.24 0.89 13.37
N TYR A 304 -10.31 0.51 12.67
CA TYR A 304 -11.67 0.76 13.12
C TYR A 304 -12.56 -0.47 12.95
N PHE A 305 -13.56 -0.54 13.82
CA PHE A 305 -14.61 -1.55 13.83
C PHE A 305 -15.93 -0.81 13.62
N ALA A 306 -16.62 -1.08 12.52
CA ALA A 306 -17.97 -0.58 12.25
C ALA A 306 -19.01 -1.45 12.97
N THR A 307 -18.80 -1.69 14.25
CA THR A 307 -19.69 -2.42 15.13
C THR A 307 -19.42 -2.03 16.57
N LYS A 308 -20.41 -2.22 17.44
CA LYS A 308 -20.29 -1.94 18.86
C LYS A 308 -19.44 -3.02 19.52
N LEU A 309 -18.30 -2.62 20.09
CA LEU A 309 -17.49 -3.49 20.94
C LEU A 309 -17.88 -3.36 22.42
N PRO A 310 -17.57 -4.36 23.27
CA PRO A 310 -17.74 -4.22 24.72
C PRO A 310 -17.00 -2.99 25.28
N ALA A 311 -17.59 -2.33 26.28
CA ALA A 311 -17.15 -1.02 26.76
C ALA A 311 -15.72 -1.00 27.32
N ASP A 312 -15.21 -2.14 27.76
CA ASP A 312 -13.90 -2.32 28.38
C ASP A 312 -12.83 -2.84 27.42
N VAL A 313 -13.14 -2.98 26.12
CA VAL A 313 -12.19 -3.51 25.12
C VAL A 313 -10.91 -2.69 25.06
N CYS A 314 -10.98 -1.36 25.13
CA CYS A 314 -9.78 -0.53 25.15
C CYS A 314 -8.86 -0.89 26.32
N ALA A 315 -9.40 -1.00 27.54
CA ALA A 315 -8.62 -1.29 28.74
C ALA A 315 -8.14 -2.75 28.82
N LYS A 316 -9.03 -3.71 28.51
CA LYS A 316 -8.76 -5.15 28.72
C LYS A 316 -7.98 -5.82 27.60
N VAL A 317 -8.11 -5.30 26.37
CA VAL A 317 -7.48 -5.89 25.18
C VAL A 317 -6.32 -5.01 24.73
N PHE A 318 -6.61 -3.79 24.29
CA PHE A 318 -5.62 -2.95 23.62
C PHE A 318 -4.56 -2.40 24.59
N LYS A 319 -4.96 -1.74 25.67
CA LYS A 319 -4.05 -1.17 26.68
C LYS A 319 -3.26 -2.20 27.48
N ARG A 320 -3.83 -3.40 27.65
CA ARG A 320 -3.13 -4.51 28.30
C ARG A 320 -2.00 -5.04 27.41
N PHE A 321 -2.19 -5.01 26.10
CA PHE A 321 -1.19 -5.48 25.13
C PHE A 321 -0.16 -4.39 24.80
N ASP A 322 -0.61 -3.15 24.63
CA ASP A 322 0.20 -1.98 24.35
C ASP A 322 -0.39 -0.76 25.06
N ASP A 323 0.22 -0.36 26.16
CA ASP A 323 -0.24 0.76 27.00
C ASP A 323 -0.21 2.12 26.25
N ARG A 324 0.56 2.20 25.16
CA ARG A 324 0.66 3.36 24.27
C ARG A 324 -0.46 3.44 23.24
N SER A 325 -1.21 2.35 23.01
CA SER A 325 -2.38 2.37 22.11
C SER A 325 -3.37 3.45 22.55
N GLN A 326 -4.03 4.13 21.62
CA GLN A 326 -4.97 5.21 21.89
C GLN A 326 -6.35 4.76 21.42
N CYS A 327 -7.28 4.61 22.36
CA CYS A 327 -8.64 4.12 22.14
C CYS A 327 -9.63 4.55 23.23
N GLU A 328 -9.23 5.44 24.15
CA GLU A 328 -10.02 5.83 25.32
C GLU A 328 -11.16 6.78 24.93
N VAL A 329 -10.93 7.62 23.93
CA VAL A 329 -11.93 8.54 23.38
C VAL A 329 -12.50 7.89 22.13
N GLN A 330 -13.82 7.65 22.11
CA GLN A 330 -14.53 7.08 20.97
C GLN A 330 -15.58 8.07 20.46
N PRO A 331 -15.58 8.43 19.16
CA PRO A 331 -16.48 9.45 18.63
C PRO A 331 -17.92 8.95 18.46
N ASN A 332 -18.13 7.63 18.44
CA ASN A 332 -19.43 7.01 18.17
C ASN A 332 -19.57 5.70 18.96
N PRO A 333 -20.66 5.46 19.71
CA PRO A 333 -20.85 4.23 20.50
C PRO A 333 -21.07 2.95 19.67
N ASN A 334 -21.34 3.08 18.37
CA ASN A 334 -21.52 1.96 17.43
C ASN A 334 -20.26 1.69 16.59
N MET A 335 -19.17 2.39 16.88
CA MET A 335 -17.88 2.17 16.25
C MET A 335 -16.81 2.08 17.33
N PHE A 336 -15.66 1.52 16.96
CA PHE A 336 -14.49 1.52 17.82
C PHE A 336 -13.25 1.81 16.99
N PHE A 337 -12.42 2.73 17.46
CA PHE A 337 -11.16 3.12 16.84
C PHE A 337 -10.01 2.85 17.78
N VAL A 338 -8.88 2.42 17.22
CA VAL A 338 -7.63 2.28 17.95
C VAL A 338 -6.47 2.63 17.05
N VAL A 339 -5.50 3.35 17.61
CA VAL A 339 -4.25 3.68 16.92
C VAL A 339 -3.06 3.47 17.85
N ALA A 340 -1.91 3.20 17.27
CA ALA A 340 -0.65 3.16 18.01
C ALA A 340 0.50 3.61 17.10
N SER A 341 1.57 4.08 17.72
CA SER A 341 2.81 4.42 17.04
C SER A 341 4.01 3.88 17.82
N LYS A 342 5.08 3.56 17.09
CA LYS A 342 6.33 3.08 17.67
C LYS A 342 7.50 3.60 16.86
N SER A 343 8.40 4.36 17.48
CA SER A 343 9.68 4.70 16.86
C SER A 343 10.75 3.64 17.12
N LEU A 344 11.82 3.68 16.33
CA LEU A 344 12.95 2.76 16.46
C LEU A 344 13.45 2.68 17.91
N GLY A 345 13.69 1.46 18.41
CA GLY A 345 14.14 1.20 19.78
C GLY A 345 13.02 1.19 20.83
N GLY A 346 11.77 1.44 20.46
CA GLY A 346 10.62 1.27 21.36
C GLY A 346 10.35 -0.20 21.71
N ASN A 347 9.69 -0.42 22.85
CA ASN A 347 9.21 -1.76 23.25
C ASN A 347 8.26 -2.34 22.20
N ALA A 348 8.21 -3.68 22.14
CA ALA A 348 7.22 -4.39 21.33
C ALA A 348 5.80 -3.97 21.72
N GLY A 349 4.93 -3.80 20.74
CA GLY A 349 3.55 -3.33 20.95
C GLY A 349 2.60 -3.85 19.88
N ILE A 350 1.41 -3.25 19.81
CA ILE A 350 0.37 -3.71 18.89
C ILE A 350 0.79 -3.57 17.42
N VAL A 351 1.64 -2.59 17.15
CA VAL A 351 2.25 -2.38 15.84
C VAL A 351 3.06 -3.60 15.40
N ASP A 352 3.78 -4.26 16.31
CA ASP A 352 4.56 -5.47 16.00
C ASP A 352 3.68 -6.73 15.96
N ALA A 353 2.60 -6.74 16.74
CA ALA A 353 1.65 -7.85 16.82
C ALA A 353 0.55 -7.80 15.77
N TYR A 354 0.56 -6.79 14.90
CA TYR A 354 -0.38 -6.63 13.79
C TYR A 354 -0.67 -7.94 13.04
N PRO A 355 0.35 -8.77 12.68
CA PRO A 355 0.09 -10.03 11.98
C PRO A 355 -0.73 -11.02 12.80
N SER A 356 -0.42 -11.15 14.09
CA SER A 356 -1.12 -12.04 15.02
C SER A 356 -2.53 -11.53 15.32
N LEU A 357 -2.70 -10.21 15.43
CA LEU A 357 -4.00 -9.56 15.65
C LEU A 357 -4.93 -9.81 14.46
N VAL A 358 -4.45 -9.53 13.25
CA VAL A 358 -5.18 -9.79 12.00
C VAL A 358 -5.47 -11.28 11.83
N GLY A 359 -4.51 -12.15 12.18
CA GLY A 359 -4.69 -13.60 12.20
C GLY A 359 -5.80 -14.07 13.16
N SER A 360 -5.96 -13.40 14.31
CA SER A 360 -6.98 -13.71 15.32
C SER A 360 -8.35 -13.13 15.00
N LEU A 361 -8.40 -12.03 14.22
CA LEU A 361 -9.63 -11.44 13.69
C LEU A 361 -10.25 -12.26 12.53
N ARG A 362 -9.60 -13.35 12.09
CA ARG A 362 -10.06 -14.29 11.05
C ARG A 362 -11.31 -15.12 11.43
N VAL A 363 -11.97 -14.79 12.54
CA VAL A 363 -13.11 -15.52 13.07
C VAL A 363 -14.28 -14.57 13.30
N VAL A 364 -15.12 -14.41 12.28
CA VAL A 364 -16.60 -14.50 12.35
C VAL A 364 -17.12 -14.94 11.00
#